data_AF-A0A4D4JUD3-F1
#
_entry.id   AF-A0A4D4JUD3-F1
#
_cell.length_a   1.000
_cell.length_b   1.000
_cell.length_c   1.000
_cell.angle_alpha   90.00
_cell.angle_beta   90.00
_cell.angle_gamma   90.00
#
_symmetry.space_group_name_H-M   'P 1'
#
loop_
_entity.id
_entity.type
_entity.pdbx_description
1 polymer ?
#
loop_
_entity_poly.entity_id
_entity_poly.type
_entity_poly.pdbx_seq_one_letter_code
_entity_poly.pdbx_strand_id
1 'polypeptide(L)'
;MAAAQGDAETSAALTEQIIRWAMPRGTYGARSFACHARALAALGSGDFETAYQHACTLSPPGTVAPYVPIAMWGTMDLVETAVRTGRVKEAAAHAAAMRESSMAGLSPRLEMLVVACQALTTPRGGGGRPLRADPVPARSGALALRRRADAPLLRRTTAAAACHGGGAGAADPGVGGLPAPGPSPG
;
A
#
# COMPACT_ATOMS: atom_id res chain seq x y z
N MET A 1 -1.75 -0.25 -20.06
CA MET A 1 -2.96 0.32 -19.41
C MET A 1 -3.35 1.56 -20.20
N ALA A 2 -4.64 1.81 -20.42
CA ALA A 2 -5.13 3.04 -21.05
C ALA A 2 -4.56 4.30 -20.37
N ALA A 3 -4.46 4.30 -19.02
CA ALA A 3 -3.79 5.33 -18.24
C ALA A 3 -2.34 5.62 -18.68
N ALA A 4 -1.53 4.56 -18.89
CA ALA A 4 -0.14 4.70 -19.32
C ALA A 4 0.00 5.13 -20.79
N GLN A 5 -1.09 5.05 -21.56
CA GLN A 5 -1.17 5.50 -22.96
C GLN A 5 -1.79 6.92 -23.06
N GLY A 6 -2.13 7.55 -21.94
CA GLY A 6 -2.77 8.88 -21.92
C GLY A 6 -4.28 8.85 -22.22
N ASP A 7 -4.87 7.68 -22.38
CA ASP A 7 -6.32 7.53 -22.58
C ASP A 7 -7.04 7.53 -21.21
N ALA A 8 -7.22 8.74 -20.69
CA ALA A 8 -7.81 8.98 -19.39
C ALA A 8 -9.30 8.59 -19.34
N GLU A 9 -10.04 8.79 -20.42
CA GLU A 9 -11.48 8.49 -20.51
C GLU A 9 -11.73 6.97 -20.44
N THR A 10 -11.04 6.19 -21.28
CA THR A 10 -11.14 4.73 -21.25
C THR A 10 -10.64 4.18 -19.92
N SER A 11 -9.58 4.76 -19.35
CA SER A 11 -9.10 4.39 -18.02
C SER A 11 -10.17 4.60 -16.94
N ALA A 12 -10.85 5.75 -16.95
CA ALA A 12 -11.90 6.07 -15.98
C ALA A 12 -13.09 5.11 -16.10
N ALA A 13 -13.56 4.85 -17.32
CA ALA A 13 -14.68 3.95 -17.59
C ALA A 13 -14.41 2.51 -17.12
N LEU A 14 -13.24 1.96 -17.48
CA LEU A 14 -12.83 0.61 -17.06
C LEU A 14 -12.67 0.50 -15.55
N THR A 15 -12.08 1.53 -14.94
CA THR A 15 -11.87 1.56 -13.50
C THR A 15 -13.20 1.58 -12.74
N GLU A 16 -14.17 2.34 -13.24
CA GLU A 16 -15.49 2.40 -12.62
C GLU A 16 -16.22 1.05 -12.70
N GLN A 17 -16.08 0.34 -13.82
CA GLN A 17 -16.60 -1.02 -13.95
C GLN A 17 -15.98 -1.97 -12.91
N ILE A 18 -14.67 -1.86 -12.69
CA ILE A 18 -13.95 -2.65 -11.67
C ILE A 18 -14.49 -2.35 -10.27
N ILE A 19 -14.67 -1.07 -9.90
CA ILE A 19 -15.19 -0.70 -8.59
C ILE A 19 -16.62 -1.21 -8.37
N ARG A 20 -17.51 -0.99 -9.34
CA ARG A 20 -18.90 -1.47 -9.27
C ARG A 20 -18.98 -2.99 -9.09
N TRP A 21 -18.08 -3.74 -9.72
CA TRP A 21 -18.01 -5.19 -9.53
C TRP A 21 -17.38 -5.56 -8.17
N ALA A 22 -16.32 -4.88 -7.75
CA ALA A 22 -15.53 -5.27 -6.58
C ALA A 22 -16.20 -4.93 -5.23
N MET A 23 -16.82 -3.76 -5.14
CA MET A 23 -17.33 -3.21 -3.87
C MET A 23 -18.38 -4.11 -3.19
N PRO A 24 -19.41 -4.64 -3.88
CA PRO A 24 -20.39 -5.53 -3.27
C PRO A 24 -19.80 -6.86 -2.79
N ARG A 25 -18.61 -7.23 -3.28
CA ARG A 25 -17.98 -8.54 -3.06
C ARG A 25 -16.83 -8.48 -2.05
N GLY A 26 -16.57 -7.31 -1.45
CA GLY A 26 -15.49 -7.12 -0.49
C GLY A 26 -14.09 -7.34 -1.08
N THR A 27 -13.91 -7.27 -2.40
CA THR A 27 -12.62 -7.51 -3.05
C THR A 27 -11.76 -6.24 -3.07
N TYR A 28 -11.25 -5.88 -1.88
CA TYR A 28 -10.50 -4.64 -1.65
C TYR A 28 -9.26 -4.47 -2.55
N GLY A 29 -8.61 -5.55 -2.99
CA GLY A 29 -7.45 -5.48 -3.89
C GLY A 29 -7.78 -4.89 -5.27
N ALA A 30 -8.97 -5.20 -5.82
CA ALA A 30 -9.42 -4.65 -7.10
C ALA A 30 -9.66 -3.14 -7.03
N ARG A 31 -10.14 -2.65 -5.88
CA ARG A 31 -10.25 -1.22 -5.59
C ARG A 31 -8.87 -0.53 -5.58
N SER A 32 -7.84 -1.17 -5.02
CA SER A 32 -6.49 -0.60 -5.04
C SER A 32 -5.93 -0.49 -6.47
N PHE A 33 -6.08 -1.52 -7.31
CA PHE A 33 -5.68 -1.41 -8.72
C PHE A 33 -6.42 -0.30 -9.45
N ALA A 34 -7.71 -0.16 -9.16
CA ALA A 34 -8.53 0.93 -9.67
C ALA A 34 -8.03 2.32 -9.25
N CYS A 35 -7.71 2.51 -7.98
CA CYS A 35 -7.16 3.78 -7.49
C CYS A 35 -5.81 4.11 -8.14
N HIS A 36 -4.94 3.10 -8.33
CA HIS A 36 -3.66 3.30 -9.00
C HIS A 36 -3.81 3.68 -10.47
N ALA A 37 -4.72 3.02 -11.21
CA ALA A 37 -4.99 3.36 -12.61
C ALA A 37 -5.53 4.80 -12.77
N ARG A 38 -6.37 5.26 -11.84
CA ARG A 38 -6.85 6.66 -11.82
C ARG A 38 -5.76 7.66 -11.45
N ALA A 39 -4.92 7.33 -10.47
CA ALA A 39 -3.77 8.16 -10.13
C ALA A 39 -2.85 8.37 -11.34
N LEU A 40 -2.53 7.30 -12.08
CA LEU A 40 -1.72 7.36 -13.30
C LEU A 40 -2.39 8.16 -14.43
N ALA A 41 -3.69 8.02 -14.62
CA ALA A 41 -4.42 8.79 -15.63
C ALA A 41 -4.42 10.29 -15.30
N ALA A 42 -4.69 10.63 -14.04
CA ALA A 42 -4.65 12.02 -13.57
C ALA A 42 -3.23 12.61 -13.68
N LEU A 43 -2.20 11.86 -13.29
CA LEU A 43 -0.79 12.21 -13.49
C LEU A 43 -0.47 12.50 -14.96
N GLY A 44 -0.86 11.62 -15.87
CA GLY A 44 -0.63 11.78 -17.32
C GLY A 44 -1.33 13.00 -17.92
N SER A 45 -2.45 13.41 -17.35
CA SER A 45 -3.20 14.62 -17.75
C SER A 45 -2.70 15.92 -17.10
N GLY A 46 -1.77 15.84 -16.14
CA GLY A 46 -1.29 16.99 -15.37
C GLY A 46 -2.20 17.42 -14.21
N ASP A 47 -3.28 16.69 -13.94
CA ASP A 47 -4.12 16.89 -12.75
C ASP A 47 -3.46 16.26 -11.51
N PHE A 48 -2.45 16.95 -10.99
CA PHE A 48 -1.67 16.48 -9.85
C PHE A 48 -2.48 16.41 -8.55
N GLU A 49 -3.55 17.20 -8.42
CA GLU A 49 -4.39 17.23 -7.22
C GLU A 49 -5.27 15.97 -7.14
N THR A 50 -5.98 15.64 -8.22
CA THR A 50 -6.76 14.41 -8.30
C THR A 50 -5.86 13.18 -8.19
N ALA A 51 -4.69 13.22 -8.82
CA ALA A 51 -3.71 12.15 -8.69
C ALA A 51 -3.24 11.96 -7.24
N TYR A 52 -2.96 13.05 -6.52
CA TYR A 52 -2.56 13.01 -5.11
C TYR A 52 -3.65 12.38 -4.23
N GLN A 53 -4.92 12.74 -4.45
CA GLN A 53 -6.04 12.15 -3.71
C GLN A 53 -6.14 10.64 -3.93
N HIS A 54 -6.06 10.18 -5.18
CA HIS A 54 -6.06 8.75 -5.48
C HIS A 54 -4.85 8.03 -4.90
N ALA A 55 -3.66 8.64 -4.93
CA ALA A 55 -2.46 8.08 -4.31
C ALA A 55 -2.62 7.92 -2.79
N CYS A 56 -3.21 8.90 -2.10
CA CYS A 56 -3.48 8.83 -0.66
C CYS A 56 -4.45 7.71 -0.27
N THR A 57 -5.39 7.35 -1.16
CA THR A 57 -6.28 6.20 -0.91
C THR A 57 -5.54 4.85 -0.95
N LEU A 58 -4.40 4.78 -1.64
CA LEU A 58 -3.55 3.58 -1.69
C LEU A 58 -2.62 3.48 -0.49
N SER A 59 -1.97 4.60 -0.16
CA SER A 59 -1.05 4.69 0.97
C SER A 59 -1.09 6.10 1.54
N PRO A 60 -1.34 6.27 2.84
CA PRO A 60 -1.19 7.58 3.47
C PRO A 60 0.25 8.11 3.32
N PRO A 61 0.44 9.43 3.18
CA PRO A 61 1.77 10.04 3.23
C PRO A 61 2.52 9.64 4.50
N GLY A 62 3.83 9.40 4.39
CA GLY A 62 4.64 8.94 5.53
C GLY A 62 4.44 7.47 5.94
N THR A 63 3.59 6.70 5.24
CA THR A 63 3.39 5.28 5.52
C THR A 63 3.70 4.45 4.28
N VAL A 64 4.46 3.36 4.48
CA VAL A 64 4.64 2.29 3.49
C VAL A 64 4.20 0.99 4.16
N ALA A 65 3.01 0.51 3.82
CA ALA A 65 2.44 -0.68 4.44
C ALA A 65 3.24 -1.95 4.04
N PRO A 66 3.67 -2.79 4.99
CA PRO A 66 4.35 -4.03 4.68
C PRO A 66 3.40 -5.01 3.98
N TYR A 67 3.93 -5.78 3.02
CA TYR A 67 3.20 -6.82 2.28
C TYR A 67 1.97 -6.35 1.49
N VAL A 68 1.94 -5.07 1.08
CA VAL A 68 0.93 -4.51 0.18
C VAL A 68 1.60 -4.11 -1.15
N PRO A 69 1.70 -5.02 -2.14
CA PRO A 69 2.47 -4.76 -3.38
C PRO A 69 1.95 -3.56 -4.17
N ILE A 70 0.65 -3.29 -4.14
CA ILE A 70 0.06 -2.17 -4.87
C ILE A 70 0.41 -0.81 -4.24
N ALA A 71 0.57 -0.75 -2.91
CA ALA A 71 1.06 0.45 -2.23
C ALA A 71 2.52 0.73 -2.60
N MET A 72 3.32 -0.32 -2.76
CA MET A 72 4.71 -0.22 -3.24
C MET A 72 4.79 0.45 -4.63
N TRP A 73 3.89 0.12 -5.55
CA TRP A 73 3.86 0.72 -6.88
C TRP A 73 3.44 2.20 -6.88
N GLY A 74 2.52 2.59 -5.98
CA GLY A 74 2.05 3.98 -5.88
C GLY A 74 2.95 4.93 -5.07
N THR A 75 4.03 4.45 -4.46
CA THR A 75 4.89 5.27 -3.59
C THR A 75 5.58 6.43 -4.32
N MET A 76 6.09 6.20 -5.54
CA MET A 76 6.69 7.26 -6.35
C MET A 76 5.64 8.27 -6.82
N ASP A 77 4.47 7.80 -7.24
CA ASP A 77 3.36 8.65 -7.68
C ASP A 77 2.90 9.60 -6.55
N LEU A 78 2.83 9.10 -5.32
CA LEU A 78 2.50 9.93 -4.16
C LEU A 78 3.54 11.03 -3.92
N VAL A 79 4.83 10.70 -3.96
CA VAL A 79 5.91 11.69 -3.78
C VAL A 79 5.88 12.73 -4.89
N GLU A 80 5.76 12.30 -6.15
CA GLU A 80 5.71 13.23 -7.29
C GLU A 80 4.53 14.18 -7.18
N THR A 81 3.32 13.66 -6.96
CA THR A 81 2.11 14.48 -6.84
C THR A 81 2.18 15.42 -5.63
N ALA A 82 2.71 14.97 -4.48
CA ALA A 82 2.91 15.81 -3.31
C ALA A 82 3.91 16.96 -3.58
N VAL A 83 5.00 16.70 -4.30
CA VAL A 83 5.96 17.75 -4.72
C VAL A 83 5.31 18.74 -5.67
N ARG A 84 4.60 18.24 -6.71
CA ARG A 84 3.94 19.07 -7.72
C ARG A 84 2.83 19.95 -7.17
N THR A 85 2.21 19.53 -6.07
CA THR A 85 1.14 20.28 -5.38
C THR A 85 1.66 21.13 -4.21
N GLY A 86 2.97 21.20 -3.99
CA GLY A 86 3.57 22.03 -2.93
C GLY A 86 3.51 21.43 -1.52
N ARG A 87 3.10 20.17 -1.37
CA ARG A 87 3.03 19.43 -0.10
C ARG A 87 4.38 18.86 0.32
N VAL A 88 5.38 19.72 0.43
CA VAL A 88 6.79 19.34 0.64
C VAL A 88 7.00 18.48 1.88
N LYS A 89 6.30 18.77 2.99
CA LYS A 89 6.41 17.99 4.24
C LYS A 89 5.93 16.56 4.08
N GLU A 90 4.83 16.35 3.38
CA GLU A 90 4.22 15.04 3.15
C GLU A 90 5.06 14.22 2.17
N ALA A 91 5.58 14.87 1.13
CA ALA A 91 6.53 14.26 0.20
C ALA A 91 7.78 13.77 0.93
N ALA A 92 8.39 14.64 1.76
CA ALA A 92 9.58 14.31 2.55
C ALA A 92 9.31 13.17 3.55
N ALA A 93 8.17 13.21 4.23
CA ALA A 93 7.77 12.14 5.15
C ALA A 93 7.62 10.80 4.44
N HIS A 94 7.00 10.77 3.25
CA HIS A 94 6.84 9.53 2.50
C HIS A 94 8.18 9.02 1.94
N ALA A 95 9.06 9.88 1.44
CA ALA A 95 10.39 9.49 1.01
C ALA A 95 11.25 8.92 2.17
N ALA A 96 11.11 9.47 3.39
CA ALA A 96 11.73 8.92 4.58
C ALA A 96 11.17 7.52 4.92
N ALA A 97 9.85 7.34 4.89
CA ALA A 97 9.22 6.04 5.12
C ALA A 97 9.67 4.98 4.09
N MET A 98 9.82 5.35 2.82
CA MET A 98 10.38 4.48 1.78
C MET A 98 11.83 4.05 2.10
N ARG A 99 12.67 4.99 2.58
CA ARG A 99 14.05 4.72 2.98
C ARG A 99 14.15 3.75 4.16
N GLU A 100 13.25 3.90 5.12
CA GLU A 100 13.22 3.10 6.34
C GLU A 100 12.61 1.71 6.11
N SER A 101 11.86 1.55 5.01
CA SER A 101 11.29 0.27 4.61
C SER A 101 12.34 -0.71 4.05
N SER A 102 11.95 -1.97 3.92
CA SER A 102 12.78 -3.00 3.26
C SER A 102 12.81 -2.88 1.72
N MET A 103 12.08 -1.92 1.11
CA MET A 103 11.90 -1.84 -0.35
C MET A 103 13.21 -1.82 -1.13
N ALA A 104 14.18 -1.01 -0.71
CA ALA A 104 15.48 -0.91 -1.38
C ALA A 104 16.27 -2.23 -1.38
N GLY A 105 16.03 -3.11 -0.41
CA GLY A 105 16.69 -4.41 -0.32
C GLY A 105 16.04 -5.52 -1.17
N LEU A 106 14.84 -5.28 -1.72
CA LEU A 106 14.11 -6.30 -2.47
C LEU A 106 14.56 -6.40 -3.93
N SER A 107 14.91 -5.27 -4.57
CA SER A 107 15.43 -5.28 -5.95
C SER A 107 16.15 -3.97 -6.30
N PRO A 108 17.09 -3.98 -7.28
CA PRO A 108 17.75 -2.77 -7.77
C PRO A 108 16.77 -1.71 -8.30
N ARG A 109 15.65 -2.13 -8.91
CA ARG A 109 14.61 -1.22 -9.38
C ARG A 109 13.99 -0.45 -8.22
N LEU A 110 13.66 -1.12 -7.12
CA LEU A 110 13.05 -0.47 -5.95
C LEU A 110 14.05 0.42 -5.23
N GLU A 111 15.32 0.03 -5.18
CA GLU A 111 16.39 0.89 -4.69
C GLU A 111 16.46 2.22 -5.45
N MET A 112 16.44 2.15 -6.80
CA MET A 112 16.40 3.34 -7.65
C MET A 112 15.19 4.23 -7.34
N LEU A 113 14.00 3.66 -7.13
CA LEU A 113 12.80 4.44 -6.78
C LEU A 113 12.94 5.16 -5.44
N VAL A 114 13.52 4.52 -4.42
CA VAL A 114 13.79 5.15 -3.12
C VAL A 114 14.74 6.33 -3.28
N VAL A 115 15.82 6.18 -4.04
CA VAL A 115 16.79 7.26 -4.31
C VAL A 115 16.14 8.40 -5.09
N ALA A 116 15.34 8.09 -6.11
CA ALA A 116 14.62 9.09 -6.90
C ALA A 116 13.67 9.93 -6.03
N CYS A 117 12.91 9.29 -5.14
CA CYS A 117 12.00 10.00 -4.23
C CYS A 117 12.76 10.93 -3.26
N GLN A 118 13.89 10.49 -2.73
CA GLN A 118 14.76 11.35 -1.90
C GLN A 118 15.25 12.57 -2.68
N ALA A 119 15.71 12.38 -3.91
CA ALA A 119 16.16 13.47 -4.77
C ALA A 119 15.02 14.46 -5.08
N LEU A 120 13.82 13.98 -5.37
CA LEU A 120 12.64 14.81 -5.65
C LEU A 120 12.22 15.68 -4.45
N THR A 121 12.42 15.18 -3.23
CA THR A 121 12.05 15.89 -1.99
C THR A 121 13.14 16.83 -1.47
N THR A 122 14.34 16.78 -2.05
CA THR A 122 15.44 17.68 -1.67
C THR A 122 15.13 19.08 -2.18
N PRO A 123 15.12 20.12 -1.32
CA PRO A 123 14.91 21.50 -1.75
C PRO A 123 15.92 21.85 -2.85
N ARG A 124 15.41 22.27 -4.01
CA ARG A 124 16.27 22.77 -5.08
C ARG A 124 16.76 24.16 -4.65
N GLY A 125 17.92 24.22 -4.01
CA GLY A 125 18.60 25.49 -3.72
C GLY A 125 18.69 26.30 -5.01
N GLY A 126 18.21 27.55 -4.98
CA GLY A 126 18.16 28.44 -6.14
C GLY A 126 19.52 28.51 -6.84
N GLY A 127 19.62 27.92 -8.01
CA GLY A 127 20.89 27.71 -8.72
C GLY A 127 20.82 26.42 -9.52
N GLY A 128 20.07 26.45 -10.62
CA GLY A 128 19.87 25.31 -11.49
C GLY A 128 21.17 24.80 -12.12
N ARG A 129 21.85 23.87 -11.45
CA ARG A 129 22.64 22.85 -12.14
C ARG A 129 21.70 21.70 -12.51
N PRO A 130 21.72 21.20 -13.76
CA PRO A 130 21.04 19.95 -14.08
C PRO A 130 21.62 18.83 -13.21
N LEU A 131 20.76 17.88 -12.84
CA LEU A 131 21.12 16.65 -12.15
C LEU A 131 22.24 15.97 -12.93
N ARG A 132 23.49 16.13 -12.48
CA ARG A 132 24.53 15.21 -12.91
C ARG A 132 24.15 13.90 -12.24
N ALA A 133 23.80 12.90 -13.04
CA ALA A 133 23.68 11.54 -12.55
C ALA A 133 25.08 11.15 -12.07
N ASP A 134 25.35 11.37 -10.79
CA ASP A 134 26.45 10.68 -10.15
C ASP A 134 26.16 9.19 -10.32
N PRO A 135 27.15 8.38 -10.74
CA PRO A 135 26.92 6.96 -10.96
C PRO A 135 26.37 6.38 -9.66
N VAL A 136 25.15 5.82 -9.73
CA VAL A 136 24.63 4.96 -8.67
C VAL A 136 25.73 3.95 -8.40
N PRO A 137 26.32 3.89 -7.19
CA PRO A 137 27.37 2.93 -6.93
C PRO A 137 26.78 1.56 -7.23
N ALA A 138 27.31 0.90 -8.25
CA ALA A 138 26.96 -0.46 -8.58
C ALA A 138 27.39 -1.32 -7.39
N ARG A 139 26.48 -1.51 -6.43
CA ARG A 139 26.60 -2.60 -5.47
C ARG A 139 26.27 -3.87 -6.22
N SER A 140 27.28 -4.36 -6.93
CA SER A 140 27.32 -5.70 -7.50
C SER A 140 26.93 -6.70 -6.41
N GLY A 141 25.98 -7.57 -6.76
CA GLY A 141 25.34 -8.49 -5.84
C GLY A 141 26.33 -9.34 -5.05
N ALA A 142 26.26 -9.20 -3.74
CA ALA A 142 26.38 -10.33 -2.85
C ALA A 142 25.09 -10.35 -2.03
N LEU A 143 24.23 -11.32 -2.34
CA LEU A 143 23.14 -11.76 -1.49
C LEU A 143 23.75 -12.26 -0.16
N ALA A 144 24.21 -11.36 0.69
CA ALA A 144 24.43 -11.65 2.08
C ALA A 144 23.06 -11.49 2.74
N LEU A 145 22.27 -12.58 2.71
CA LEU A 145 21.24 -12.81 3.71
C LEU A 145 21.93 -12.71 5.08
N ARG A 146 21.97 -11.50 5.66
CA ARG A 146 22.19 -11.34 7.08
C ARG A 146 20.96 -11.93 7.76
N ARG A 147 21.00 -13.24 8.00
CA ARG A 147 20.29 -13.86 9.11
C ARG A 147 20.62 -13.02 10.35
N ARG A 148 19.67 -12.22 10.82
CA ARG A 148 19.57 -11.99 12.27
C ARG A 148 18.89 -13.23 12.83
N ALA A 149 19.72 -14.23 13.15
CA ALA A 149 19.34 -15.25 14.10
C ALA A 149 19.74 -14.78 15.51
N ASP A 150 18.89 -15.16 16.46
CA ASP A 150 19.03 -15.12 17.91
C ASP A 150 18.78 -13.80 18.67
N ALA A 151 17.53 -13.67 19.13
CA ALA A 151 17.28 -13.28 20.51
C ALA A 151 16.37 -14.35 21.16
N PRO A 152 16.71 -14.86 22.36
CA PRO A 152 16.18 -16.10 22.90
C PRO A 152 14.74 -15.99 23.45
N LEU A 153 14.01 -17.09 23.27
CA LEU A 153 12.75 -17.39 23.94
C LEU A 153 12.94 -17.38 25.46
N LEU A 154 12.51 -16.30 26.12
CA LEU A 154 12.21 -16.35 27.55
C LEU A 154 10.85 -17.03 27.75
N ARG A 155 10.93 -18.33 28.03
CA ARG A 155 9.89 -19.10 28.70
C ARG A 155 9.44 -18.35 29.95
N ARG A 156 8.14 -18.05 30.06
CA ARG A 156 7.50 -17.96 31.38
C ARG A 156 6.60 -19.17 31.55
N THR A 157 7.09 -20.04 32.41
CA THR A 157 6.39 -21.16 33.01
C THR A 157 5.16 -20.69 33.78
N THR A 158 4.13 -21.51 33.71
CA THR A 158 2.88 -21.51 34.46
C THR A 158 3.05 -21.57 35.98
N ALA A 159 2.22 -20.84 36.72
CA ALA A 159 1.52 -21.20 37.98
C ALA A 159 0.88 -19.90 38.55
N ALA A 160 -0.44 -19.72 38.48
CA ALA A 160 -1.48 -20.20 39.40
C ALA A 160 -1.68 -19.30 40.63
N ALA A 161 -2.79 -18.53 40.61
CA ALA A 161 -3.60 -18.09 41.76
C ALA A 161 -4.90 -17.49 41.16
N ALA A 162 -5.97 -18.27 41.00
CA ALA A 162 -6.99 -18.53 42.00
C ALA A 162 -7.78 -17.26 42.40
N CYS A 163 -8.93 -17.06 41.75
CA CYS A 163 -10.15 -16.61 42.41
C CYS A 163 -11.30 -17.49 41.92
N HIS A 164 -11.87 -18.21 42.87
CA HIS A 164 -12.99 -19.13 42.76
C HIS A 164 -14.35 -18.42 42.67
N GLY A 165 -15.31 -19.15 42.10
CA GLY A 165 -16.73 -19.07 42.42
C GLY A 165 -17.57 -18.44 41.31
N GLY A 166 -18.54 -19.10 40.68
CA GLY A 166 -19.19 -20.38 40.94
C GLY A 166 -20.62 -20.35 40.37
N GLY A 167 -21.16 -21.51 39.98
CA GLY A 167 -22.58 -21.72 39.61
C GLY A 167 -22.78 -21.84 38.10
N ALA A 168 -22.66 -23.01 37.46
CA ALA A 168 -23.51 -24.21 37.56
C ALA A 168 -24.96 -23.97 37.11
N GLY A 169 -25.34 -24.57 35.99
CA GLY A 169 -26.71 -24.57 35.45
C GLY A 169 -26.77 -25.27 34.10
N ALA A 170 -26.58 -26.58 34.10
CA ALA A 170 -26.74 -27.45 32.94
C ALA A 170 -28.21 -27.52 32.50
N ALA A 171 -28.47 -27.48 31.18
CA ALA A 171 -29.50 -28.25 30.50
C ALA A 171 -29.44 -27.98 28.98
N ASP A 172 -29.00 -28.98 28.23
CA ASP A 172 -29.43 -29.26 26.86
C ASP A 172 -29.82 -30.74 26.88
N PRO A 173 -31.01 -31.14 26.43
CA PRO A 173 -31.12 -31.58 25.05
C PRO A 173 -32.48 -31.25 24.40
N GLY A 174 -32.49 -30.91 23.10
CA GLY A 174 -33.75 -30.70 22.39
C GLY A 174 -33.67 -30.71 20.87
N VAL A 175 -33.66 -31.91 20.30
CA VAL A 175 -33.97 -32.25 18.90
C VAL A 175 -35.21 -31.51 18.39
N GLY A 176 -35.18 -30.93 17.18
CA GLY A 176 -36.42 -30.49 16.52
C GLY A 176 -36.29 -29.67 15.23
N GLY A 177 -36.23 -30.36 14.08
CA GLY A 177 -37.03 -30.03 12.89
C GLY A 177 -36.67 -28.79 12.03
N LEU A 178 -35.98 -29.05 10.91
CA LEU A 178 -36.26 -28.32 9.66
C LEU A 178 -37.65 -28.71 9.14
N PRO A 179 -38.38 -27.77 8.50
CA PRO A 179 -38.65 -28.00 7.09
C PRO A 179 -38.52 -26.75 6.22
N ALA A 180 -38.08 -26.98 4.98
CA ALA A 180 -38.14 -26.04 3.88
C ALA A 180 -39.58 -25.87 3.36
N PRO A 181 -39.98 -24.69 2.88
CA PRO A 181 -41.05 -24.56 1.90
C PRO A 181 -40.47 -24.44 0.48
N GLY A 182 -40.95 -25.31 -0.41
CA GLY A 182 -40.63 -25.35 -1.84
C GLY A 182 -41.22 -24.17 -2.64
N PRO A 183 -41.04 -24.19 -3.97
CA PRO A 183 -41.33 -23.06 -4.84
C PRO A 183 -42.83 -22.86 -5.06
N SER A 184 -43.28 -21.60 -5.08
CA SER A 184 -44.62 -21.21 -5.54
C SER A 184 -44.60 -20.96 -7.06
N PRO A 185 -45.62 -21.43 -7.80
CA PRO A 185 -45.83 -21.12 -9.21
C PRO A 185 -46.66 -19.83 -9.38
N GLY A 186 -46.37 -19.05 -10.42
CA GLY A 186 -47.11 -17.85 -10.81
C GLY A 186 -46.29 -16.98 -11.76
#